data_AF-A0A397CDP8-F1
#
_entry.id   AF-A0A397CDP8-F1
#
_cell.length_a   1.000
_cell.length_b   1.000
_cell.length_c   1.000
_cell.angle_alpha   90.00
_cell.angle_beta   90.00
_cell.angle_gamma   90.00
#
_symmetry.space_group_name_H-M   'P 1'
#
loop_
_entity.id
_entity.type
_entity.pdbx_description
1 polymer ?
#
loop_
_entity_poly.entity_id
_entity_poly.type
_entity_poly.pdbx_seq_one_letter_code
_entity_poly.pdbx_strand_id
1 'polypeptide(L)'
;MTLILIHAEKIAQANYFRDPTRIPEYQAHGMYRECCDPGISCESLYGTLVALFLPDLNNEKPSKNATYKANFATLQRLLLVRAAQDSMVYPSESEWFGAYEDGAFDRILAMNETTWYKADAFGLQTLDKAGKITFKETTGDHLRIPTETLLAWADQYFV
;
A
#
# COMPACT_ATOMS: atom_id res chain seq x y z
N MET A 1 -3.70 -4.59 -4.48
CA MET A 1 -5.07 -4.12 -4.18
C MET A 1 -4.94 -3.04 -3.14
N THR A 2 -4.77 -1.80 -3.60
CA THR A 2 -4.71 -0.62 -2.76
C THR A 2 -6.15 -0.31 -2.35
N LEU A 3 -6.48 -0.55 -1.09
CA LEU A 3 -7.81 -0.27 -0.54
C LEU A 3 -7.83 1.20 -0.11
N ILE A 4 -8.51 2.05 -0.89
CA ILE A 4 -8.76 3.45 -0.54
C ILE A 4 -10.14 3.52 0.11
N LEU A 5 -10.20 3.84 1.40
CA LEU A 5 -11.44 4.30 2.05
C LEU A 5 -11.47 5.82 2.00
N ILE A 6 -12.33 6.35 1.12
CA ILE A 6 -12.64 7.77 1.00
C ILE A 6 -13.65 8.11 2.11
N HIS A 7 -13.19 8.75 3.18
CA HIS A 7 -14.02 9.69 3.92
C HIS A 7 -13.26 11.01 4.02
N ALA A 8 -13.89 12.05 3.49
CA ALA A 8 -13.32 13.38 3.35
C ALA A 8 -12.74 13.89 4.68
N GLU A 9 -11.59 14.58 4.58
CA GLU A 9 -10.83 15.27 5.64
C GLU A 9 -9.81 14.48 6.46
N LYS A 10 -9.69 13.14 6.33
CA LYS A 10 -8.78 12.35 7.19
C LYS A 10 -8.03 11.28 6.38
N ILE A 11 -6.75 11.52 6.08
CA ILE A 11 -5.94 10.61 5.26
C ILE A 11 -5.30 9.56 6.17
N ALA A 12 -5.71 8.30 6.01
CA ALA A 12 -5.03 7.19 6.65
C ALA A 12 -3.82 6.75 5.83
N GLN A 13 -2.63 6.80 6.43
CA GLN A 13 -1.40 6.34 5.79
C GLN A 13 -1.54 4.87 5.40
N ALA A 14 -0.96 4.44 4.28
CA ALA A 14 -1.05 3.04 3.85
C ALA A 14 -0.50 2.08 4.92
N ASN A 15 0.51 2.53 5.68
CA ASN A 15 1.09 1.80 6.80
C ASN A 15 0.11 1.59 7.99
N TYR A 16 -0.83 2.50 8.22
CA TYR A 16 -1.85 2.35 9.27
C TYR A 16 -2.65 1.05 9.10
N PHE A 17 -3.00 0.71 7.86
CA PHE A 17 -3.77 -0.51 7.56
C PHE A 17 -2.94 -1.80 7.69
N ARG A 18 -1.60 -1.68 7.70
CA ARG A 18 -0.66 -2.79 7.89
C ARG A 18 -0.41 -3.03 9.37
N ASP A 19 -0.18 -1.99 10.15
CA ASP A 19 0.03 -2.12 11.59
C ASP A 19 -0.73 -1.03 12.34
N PRO A 20 -1.99 -1.28 12.73
CA PRO A 20 -2.82 -0.29 13.37
C PRO A 20 -2.48 -0.14 14.85
N THR A 21 -1.52 -0.88 15.40
CA THR A 21 -1.13 -0.74 16.81
C THR A 21 -0.29 0.51 17.08
N ARG A 22 0.26 1.11 16.03
CA ARG A 22 1.15 2.29 16.08
C ARG A 22 0.39 3.61 15.85
N ILE A 23 -0.90 3.67 16.21
CA ILE A 23 -1.75 4.86 16.05
C ILE A 23 -1.10 6.15 16.56
N PRO A 24 -0.52 6.20 17.77
CA PRO A 24 0.06 7.44 18.29
C PRO A 24 1.20 7.97 17.42
N GLU A 25 1.93 7.08 16.75
CA GLU A 25 3.07 7.44 15.90
C GLU A 25 2.60 7.90 14.52
N TYR A 26 1.57 7.26 13.95
CA TYR A 26 0.90 7.77 12.75
C TYR A 26 0.21 9.12 12.99
N GLN A 27 -0.29 9.37 14.20
CA GLN A 27 -0.87 10.66 14.59
C GLN A 27 0.21 11.75 14.73
N ALA A 28 1.40 11.40 15.22
CA ALA A 28 2.52 12.34 15.36
C ALA A 28 3.19 12.69 14.02
N HIS A 29 3.16 11.77 13.04
CA HIS A 29 3.91 11.90 11.78
C HIS A 29 3.02 11.96 10.52
N GLY A 30 1.74 11.65 10.62
CA GLY A 30 0.77 11.76 9.51
C GLY A 30 -0.08 13.02 9.61
N MET A 31 -0.64 13.45 8.48
CA MET A 31 -1.72 14.45 8.45
C MET A 31 -3.03 13.83 8.94
N TYR A 32 -3.08 13.40 10.20
CA TYR A 32 -4.30 12.94 10.85
C TYR A 32 -4.94 14.10 11.62
N ARG A 33 -6.16 14.50 11.24
CA ARG A 33 -7.07 15.16 12.17
C ARG A 33 -8.03 14.11 12.72
N GLU A 34 -7.89 13.78 14.00
CA GLU A 34 -8.71 12.90 14.85
C GLU A 34 -9.81 12.06 14.15
N CYS A 35 -9.58 10.75 13.98
CA CYS A 35 -10.66 9.80 13.63
C CYS A 35 -11.62 9.50 14.79
N CYS A 36 -11.36 10.01 15.99
CA CYS A 36 -12.21 9.80 17.16
C CYS A 36 -13.26 10.92 17.19
N ASP A 37 -14.55 10.57 17.26
CA ASP A 37 -15.62 11.55 17.52
C ASP A 37 -15.28 12.38 18.77
N PRO A 38 -15.63 13.67 18.83
CA PRO A 38 -15.42 14.49 20.03
C PRO A 38 -16.24 13.88 21.17
N GLY A 39 -15.57 13.16 22.07
CA GLY A 39 -16.19 12.48 23.21
C GLY A 39 -15.93 10.98 23.31
N ILE A 40 -15.26 10.36 22.34
CA ILE A 40 -14.84 8.95 22.42
C ILE A 40 -13.32 8.91 22.59
N SER A 41 -12.85 8.53 23.79
CA SER A 41 -11.45 8.22 24.00
C SER A 41 -11.09 7.00 23.16
N CYS A 42 -10.20 7.16 22.17
CA CYS A 42 -9.69 6.03 21.39
C CYS A 42 -8.99 4.97 22.28
N GLU A 43 -8.68 5.30 23.54
CA GLU A 43 -8.10 4.43 24.58
C GLU A 43 -8.90 3.14 24.89
N SER A 44 -10.21 3.08 24.60
CA SER A 44 -11.05 1.93 24.96
C SER A 44 -11.03 0.77 23.95
N LEU A 45 -10.36 0.92 22.79
CA LEU A 45 -10.29 -0.10 21.73
C LEU A 45 -8.91 -0.78 21.60
N TYR A 46 -7.92 -0.39 22.41
CA TYR A 46 -6.52 -0.85 22.29
C TYR A 46 -6.25 -2.29 22.76
N GLY A 47 -7.25 -3.01 23.30
CA GLY A 47 -7.05 -4.37 23.79
C GLY A 47 -6.72 -5.40 22.70
N THR A 48 -7.17 -5.18 21.46
CA THR A 48 -7.00 -6.16 20.38
C THR A 48 -7.09 -5.53 18.98
N LEU A 49 -6.42 -4.39 18.74
CA LEU A 49 -6.40 -3.81 17.39
C LEU A 49 -5.45 -4.60 16.49
N VAL A 50 -5.94 -5.70 15.90
CA VAL A 50 -5.18 -6.56 14.99
C VAL A 50 -5.51 -6.15 13.55
N ALA A 51 -4.50 -5.82 12.75
CA ALA A 51 -4.72 -5.67 11.30
C ALA A 51 -5.10 -7.03 10.69
N LEU A 52 -6.36 -7.13 10.29
CA LEU A 52 -6.92 -8.39 9.80
C LEU A 52 -6.53 -8.66 8.34
N PHE A 53 -6.34 -7.61 7.54
CA PHE A 53 -6.30 -7.72 6.08
C PHE A 53 -4.89 -7.62 5.48
N LEU A 54 -4.23 -6.45 5.53
CA LEU A 54 -2.95 -6.27 4.82
C LEU A 54 -1.85 -7.24 5.28
N PRO A 55 -1.59 -7.45 6.59
CA PRO A 55 -0.60 -8.43 7.03
C PRO A 55 -0.94 -9.87 6.66
N ASP A 56 -2.21 -10.17 6.41
CA ASP A 56 -2.67 -11.48 5.96
C ASP A 56 -2.31 -11.69 4.49
N LEU A 57 -2.77 -10.79 3.62
CA LEU A 57 -2.52 -10.85 2.18
C LEU A 57 -1.03 -10.77 1.85
N ASN A 58 -0.28 -9.98 2.61
CA ASN A 58 1.17 -9.84 2.44
C ASN A 58 1.97 -11.00 3.07
N ASN A 59 1.30 -11.99 3.68
CA ASN A 59 1.95 -13.11 4.38
C ASN A 59 2.96 -12.68 5.46
N GLU A 60 2.61 -11.63 6.20
CA GLU A 60 3.42 -11.05 7.29
C GLU A 60 3.08 -11.65 8.66
N LYS A 61 1.90 -12.27 8.79
CA LYS A 61 1.50 -13.00 10.00
C LYS A 61 2.31 -14.30 10.18
N PRO A 62 2.38 -14.87 11.41
CA PRO A 62 3.03 -16.15 11.65
C PRO A 62 2.46 -17.30 10.82
N SER A 63 1.13 -17.33 10.64
CA SER A 63 0.48 -18.24 9.70
C SER A 63 0.50 -17.63 8.30
N LYS A 64 1.05 -18.36 7.33
CA LYS A 64 1.19 -17.91 5.94
C LYS A 64 0.34 -18.76 5.01
N ASN A 65 -0.25 -18.13 4.01
CA ASN A 65 -1.04 -18.79 2.98
C ASN A 65 -0.23 -18.93 1.68
N ALA A 66 0.23 -20.16 1.41
CA ALA A 66 0.99 -20.47 0.20
C ALA A 66 0.19 -20.24 -1.11
N THR A 67 -1.15 -20.31 -1.05
CA THR A 67 -2.00 -20.09 -2.22
C THR A 67 -1.95 -18.64 -2.71
N TYR A 68 -1.71 -17.66 -1.83
CA TYR A 68 -1.57 -16.26 -2.23
C TYR A 68 -0.38 -16.07 -3.17
N LYS A 69 0.78 -16.63 -2.80
CA LYS A 69 1.96 -16.64 -3.67
C LYS A 69 1.71 -17.38 -4.98
N ALA A 70 1.16 -18.60 -4.89
CA ALA A 70 0.90 -19.40 -6.07
C ALA A 70 -0.01 -18.67 -7.07
N ASN A 71 -1.07 -18.04 -6.59
CA ASN A 71 -2.03 -17.30 -7.43
C ASN A 71 -1.42 -16.00 -7.97
N PHE A 72 -0.79 -15.18 -7.12
CA PHE A 72 -0.25 -13.90 -7.56
C PHE A 72 0.86 -14.08 -8.61
N ALA A 73 1.70 -15.10 -8.47
CA ALA A 73 2.73 -15.43 -9.46
C ALA A 73 2.17 -15.85 -10.84
N THR A 74 0.88 -16.21 -10.94
CA THR A 74 0.23 -16.56 -12.22
C THR A 74 -0.13 -15.35 -13.07
N LEU A 75 -0.12 -14.13 -12.50
CA LEU A 75 -0.40 -12.92 -13.26
C LEU A 75 0.47 -12.88 -14.52
N GLN A 76 -0.14 -12.56 -15.66
CA GLN A 76 0.59 -12.39 -16.92
C GLN A 76 1.33 -11.05 -16.93
N ARG A 77 0.72 -10.03 -16.33
CA ARG A 77 1.23 -8.67 -16.22
C ARG A 77 0.66 -7.99 -14.98
N LEU A 78 1.45 -7.12 -14.37
CA LEU A 78 1.05 -6.25 -13.28
C LEU A 78 1.49 -4.82 -13.62
N LEU A 79 0.52 -3.95 -13.94
CA LEU A 79 0.77 -2.53 -14.17
C LEU A 79 0.55 -1.77 -12.85
N LEU A 80 1.61 -1.15 -12.34
CA LEU A 80 1.57 -0.32 -11.14
C LEU A 80 1.71 1.14 -11.55
N VAL A 81 0.70 1.94 -11.23
CA VAL A 81 0.64 3.36 -11.57
C VAL A 81 0.81 4.15 -10.28
N ARG A 82 1.76 5.08 -10.27
CA ARG A 82 1.95 6.06 -9.20
C ARG A 82 1.53 7.46 -9.65
N ALA A 83 0.95 8.27 -8.77
CA ALA A 83 0.83 9.70 -8.99
C ALA A 83 2.05 10.46 -8.45
N ALA A 84 2.75 11.23 -9.30
CA ALA A 84 3.96 11.96 -8.90
C ALA A 84 3.70 13.07 -7.87
N GLN A 85 2.45 13.54 -7.79
CA GLN A 85 2.01 14.59 -6.86
C GLN A 85 0.87 14.07 -5.96
N ASP A 86 0.88 12.78 -5.63
CA ASP A 86 -0.17 12.17 -4.82
C ASP A 86 -0.28 12.84 -3.44
N SER A 87 -1.43 13.48 -3.20
CA SER A 87 -1.75 14.13 -1.94
C SER A 87 -2.58 13.25 -0.99
N MET A 88 -2.92 12.02 -1.39
CA MET A 88 -3.83 11.10 -0.71
C MET A 88 -3.15 9.83 -0.19
N VAL A 89 -2.12 9.32 -0.85
CA VAL A 89 -1.41 8.09 -0.48
C VAL A 89 -0.06 8.44 0.14
N TYR A 90 0.13 8.05 1.40
CA TYR A 90 1.39 8.27 2.13
C TYR A 90 1.94 6.96 2.72
N PRO A 91 3.20 6.59 2.40
CA PRO A 91 4.05 7.22 1.38
C PRO A 91 3.55 6.90 -0.05
N SER A 92 3.78 7.81 -1.01
CA SER A 92 3.37 7.62 -2.42
C SER A 92 3.96 6.33 -3.03
N GLU A 93 5.12 5.91 -2.53
CA GLU A 93 5.81 4.68 -2.90
C GLU A 93 4.95 3.43 -2.64
N SER A 94 3.93 3.50 -1.78
CA SER A 94 2.99 2.41 -1.55
C SER A 94 2.22 2.02 -2.83
N GLU A 95 2.00 2.95 -3.75
CA GLU A 95 1.42 2.68 -5.07
C GLU A 95 2.29 1.72 -5.91
N TRP A 96 3.59 1.67 -5.62
CA TRP A 96 4.56 0.76 -6.20
C TRP A 96 5.09 -0.29 -5.20
N PHE A 97 4.30 -0.66 -4.19
CA PHE A 97 4.68 -1.64 -3.14
C PHE A 97 5.92 -1.26 -2.30
N GLY A 98 6.31 0.01 -2.27
CA GLY A 98 7.19 0.56 -1.25
C GLY A 98 6.45 0.84 0.07
N ALA A 99 7.18 1.24 1.10
CA ALA A 99 6.62 1.58 2.41
C ALA A 99 7.64 2.34 3.26
N TYR A 100 7.23 2.91 4.39
CA TYR A 100 8.22 3.27 5.41
C TYR A 100 8.91 2.02 5.97
N GLU A 101 10.14 2.21 6.43
CA GLU A 101 10.87 1.19 7.18
C GLU A 101 10.14 0.80 8.47
N ASP A 102 10.17 -0.49 8.83
CA ASP A 102 9.55 -0.99 10.05
C ASP A 102 10.14 -0.26 11.26
N GLY A 103 9.29 0.25 12.15
CA GLY A 103 9.73 1.05 13.29
C GLY A 103 9.97 2.54 13.00
N ALA A 104 10.05 2.99 11.74
CA ALA A 104 10.47 4.35 11.39
C ALA A 104 9.52 5.04 10.37
N PHE A 105 9.64 6.37 10.26
CA PHE A 105 8.85 7.22 9.34
C PHE A 105 9.71 8.22 8.54
N ASP A 106 11.01 8.24 8.78
CA ASP A 106 11.98 9.11 8.13
C ASP A 106 12.58 8.49 6.87
N ARG A 107 12.55 7.16 6.77
CA ARG A 107 13.04 6.40 5.63
C ARG A 107 11.92 5.66 4.90
N ILE A 108 11.83 5.93 3.60
CA ILE A 108 10.97 5.21 2.67
C ILE A 108 11.79 4.16 1.92
N LEU A 109 11.31 2.93 1.95
CA LEU A 109 11.85 1.78 1.25
C LEU A 109 11.21 1.67 -0.14
N ALA A 110 12.04 1.50 -1.17
CA ALA A 110 11.56 1.06 -2.47
C ALA A 110 11.06 -0.39 -2.40
N MET A 111 10.25 -0.81 -3.38
CA MET A 111 9.66 -2.15 -3.46
C MET A 111 10.66 -3.27 -3.14
N ASN A 112 11.86 -3.22 -3.75
CA ASN A 112 12.88 -4.26 -3.64
C ASN A 112 13.62 -4.28 -2.28
N GLU A 113 13.51 -3.22 -1.50
CA GLU A 113 14.10 -3.12 -0.17
C GLU A 113 13.20 -3.70 0.92
N THR A 114 11.90 -3.83 0.64
CA THR A 114 10.89 -4.30 1.60
C THR A 114 11.09 -5.77 2.00
N THR A 115 10.65 -6.10 3.21
CA THR A 115 10.75 -7.45 3.78
C THR A 115 9.93 -8.45 2.98
N TRP A 116 8.73 -8.07 2.51
CA TRP A 116 7.86 -8.95 1.70
C TRP A 116 8.43 -9.22 0.31
N TYR A 117 9.11 -8.25 -0.31
CA TYR A 117 9.79 -8.50 -1.57
C TYR A 117 11.00 -9.42 -1.37
N LYS A 118 11.86 -9.14 -0.39
CA LYS A 118 13.06 -9.94 -0.11
C LYS A 118 12.72 -11.39 0.22
N ALA A 119 11.67 -11.62 1.00
CA ALA A 119 11.17 -12.95 1.35
C ALA A 119 10.30 -13.59 0.24
N ASP A 120 9.99 -12.86 -0.83
CA ASP A 120 9.02 -13.23 -1.86
C ASP A 120 7.72 -13.77 -1.26
N ALA A 121 7.19 -13.06 -0.26
CA ALA A 121 6.18 -13.56 0.67
C ALA A 121 4.86 -13.93 -0.02
N PHE A 122 4.48 -13.18 -1.04
CA PHE A 122 3.28 -13.40 -1.84
C PHE A 122 3.57 -13.43 -3.36
N GLY A 123 4.83 -13.66 -3.77
CA GLY A 123 5.19 -13.81 -5.19
C GLY A 123 5.55 -12.52 -5.93
N LEU A 124 5.68 -11.39 -5.24
CA LEU A 124 6.05 -10.10 -5.85
C LEU A 124 7.43 -10.13 -6.51
N GLN A 125 8.44 -10.69 -5.83
CA GLN A 125 9.78 -10.82 -6.39
C GLN A 125 9.78 -11.82 -7.55
N THR A 126 8.99 -12.89 -7.45
CA THR A 126 8.81 -13.84 -8.56
C THR A 126 8.27 -13.16 -9.82
N LEU A 127 7.22 -12.32 -9.70
CA LEU A 127 6.68 -11.57 -10.83
C LEU A 127 7.67 -10.56 -11.40
N ASP A 128 8.37 -9.84 -10.53
CA ASP A 128 9.35 -8.83 -10.91
C ASP A 128 10.52 -9.45 -11.70
N LYS A 129 11.10 -10.53 -11.18
CA LYS A 129 12.18 -11.28 -11.85
C LYS A 129 11.72 -11.91 -13.18
N ALA A 130 10.43 -12.19 -13.32
CA ALA A 130 9.86 -12.67 -14.57
C ALA A 130 9.58 -11.54 -15.59
N GLY A 131 9.90 -10.28 -15.27
CA GLY A 131 9.68 -9.12 -16.14
C GLY A 131 8.21 -8.75 -16.32
N LYS A 132 7.34 -9.18 -15.40
CA LYS A 132 5.89 -9.03 -15.54
C LYS A 132 5.34 -7.77 -14.88
N ILE A 133 6.15 -7.05 -14.12
CA ILE A 133 5.77 -5.79 -13.49
C ILE A 133 6.14 -4.63 -14.40
N THR A 134 5.21 -3.71 -14.63
CA THR A 134 5.44 -2.46 -15.35
C THR A 134 5.10 -1.30 -14.44
N PHE A 135 6.02 -0.36 -14.30
CA PHE A 135 5.84 0.86 -13.52
C PHE A 135 5.46 2.02 -14.45
N LYS A 136 4.44 2.76 -14.06
CA LYS A 136 4.01 4.00 -14.72
C LYS A 136 3.80 5.08 -13.68
N GLU A 137 4.05 6.31 -14.08
CA GLU A 137 3.85 7.47 -13.25
C GLU A 137 3.02 8.51 -14.00
N THR A 138 2.05 9.12 -13.33
CA THR A 138 1.32 10.29 -13.83
C THR A 138 1.91 11.56 -13.22
N THR A 139 1.80 12.68 -13.94
CA THR A 139 2.29 13.98 -13.44
C THR A 139 1.34 14.66 -12.45
N GLY A 140 0.11 14.15 -12.31
CA GLY A 140 -0.94 14.74 -11.49
C GLY A 140 -1.01 14.17 -10.08
N ASP A 141 -2.04 14.64 -9.38
CA ASP A 141 -2.46 14.16 -8.06
C ASP A 141 -3.21 12.82 -8.15
N HIS A 142 -3.63 12.29 -7.01
CA HIS A 142 -4.32 11.01 -6.85
C HIS A 142 -5.44 10.80 -7.88
N LEU A 143 -5.33 9.72 -8.66
CA LEU A 143 -6.26 9.34 -9.74
C LEU A 143 -6.46 10.39 -10.85
N ARG A 144 -5.64 11.45 -10.91
CA ARG A 144 -5.62 12.42 -12.01
C ARG A 144 -4.83 11.86 -13.18
N ILE A 145 -5.46 10.93 -13.89
CA ILE A 145 -4.91 10.30 -15.09
C ILE A 145 -5.63 10.89 -16.31
N PRO A 146 -4.93 11.54 -17.26
CA PRO A 146 -5.54 11.97 -18.51
C PRO A 146 -6.13 10.77 -19.27
N THR A 147 -7.33 10.92 -19.83
CA THR A 147 -8.06 9.82 -20.46
C THR A 147 -7.26 9.21 -21.60
N GLU A 148 -6.58 10.02 -22.41
CA GLU A 148 -5.71 9.60 -23.50
C GLU A 148 -4.53 8.75 -22.99
N THR A 149 -4.00 9.06 -21.81
CA THR A 149 -2.91 8.29 -21.20
C THR A 149 -3.41 6.94 -20.71
N LEU A 150 -4.56 6.93 -20.03
CA LEU A 150 -5.17 5.70 -19.54
C LEU A 150 -5.52 4.73 -20.69
N LEU A 151 -6.13 5.25 -21.76
CA LEU A 151 -6.47 4.48 -22.95
C LEU A 151 -5.21 3.93 -23.64
N ALA A 152 -4.16 4.75 -23.80
CA ALA A 152 -2.91 4.28 -24.38
C ALA A 152 -2.27 3.14 -23.56
N TRP A 153 -2.34 3.18 -22.23
CA TRP A 153 -1.86 2.07 -21.40
C TRP A 153 -2.76 0.83 -21.49
N ALA A 154 -4.08 1.02 -21.57
CA ALA A 154 -5.00 -0.09 -21.78
C ALA A 154 -4.67 -0.83 -23.09
N ASP A 155 -4.53 -0.08 -24.19
CA ASP A 155 -4.19 -0.63 -25.51
C ASP A 155 -2.81 -1.29 -25.53
N GLN A 156 -1.81 -0.69 -24.86
CA GLN A 156 -0.45 -1.23 -24.84
C GLN A 156 -0.32 -2.51 -24.01
N TYR A 157 -1.07 -2.62 -22.91
CA TYR A 157 -0.82 -3.63 -21.89
C TYR A 157 -1.93 -4.66 -21.68
N PHE A 158 -3.14 -4.43 -22.19
CA PHE A 158 -4.30 -5.29 -21.92
C PHE A 158 -5.12 -5.69 -23.16
N VAL A 159 -4.79 -5.13 -24.32
CA VAL A 159 -5.35 -5.49 -25.64
C VAL A 159 -4.26 -6.17 -26.46
#